data_AF-A0A939LZL2-F1
#
_entry.id   AF-A0A939LZL2-F1
#
_cell.length_a   1.000
_cell.length_b   1.000
_cell.length_c   1.000
_cell.angle_alpha   90.00
_cell.angle_beta   90.00
_cell.angle_gamma   90.00
#
_symmetry.space_group_name_H-M   'P 1'
#
loop_
_entity.id
_entity.type
_entity.pdbx_description
1 polymer ?
#
loop_
_entity_poly.entity_id
_entity_poly.type
_entity_poly.pdbx_seq_one_letter_code
_entity_poly.pdbx_strand_id
1 'polypeptide(L)'
;MKLQHPQGRVVDVPENIAEGYLALGWEPADGEPAEEVTAPSKSWKVDELKSYAAEHDIDLGSASKKDEILAAIEAATSPEEEPADGEPATHEPQIAAAE
;
A
#
# COMPACT_ATOMS: atom_id res chain seq x y z
N MET A 1 -24.25 -13.70 10.42
CA MET A 1 -23.27 -12.87 9.68
C MET A 1 -23.85 -12.53 8.32
N LYS A 2 -23.81 -11.26 7.91
CA LYS A 2 -24.35 -10.88 6.60
C LYS A 2 -23.31 -11.14 5.53
N LEU A 3 -23.67 -11.90 4.50
CA LEU A 3 -22.82 -12.15 3.34
C LEU A 3 -23.46 -11.55 2.09
N GLN A 4 -22.64 -10.93 1.25
CA GLN A 4 -22.97 -10.37 -0.04
C GLN A 4 -22.46 -11.29 -1.15
N HIS A 5 -23.34 -11.61 -2.07
CA HIS A 5 -23.01 -12.31 -3.31
C HIS A 5 -22.49 -11.31 -4.36
N PRO A 6 -21.56 -11.71 -5.25
CA PRO A 6 -21.12 -10.89 -6.40
C PRO A 6 -22.25 -10.39 -7.31
N GLN A 7 -23.43 -11.02 -7.29
CA GLN A 7 -24.60 -10.54 -8.04
C GLN A 7 -25.42 -9.48 -7.28
N GLY A 8 -24.88 -8.91 -6.19
CA GLY A 8 -25.52 -7.85 -5.39
C GLY A 8 -26.61 -8.33 -4.43
N ARG A 9 -26.65 -9.64 -4.12
CA ARG A 9 -27.61 -10.21 -3.17
C ARG A 9 -26.98 -10.28 -1.78
N VAL A 10 -27.61 -9.67 -0.78
CA VAL A 10 -27.19 -9.79 0.63
C VAL A 10 -28.11 -10.77 1.36
N VAL A 11 -27.53 -11.73 2.08
CA VAL A 11 -28.29 -12.68 2.91
C VAL A 11 -27.66 -12.80 4.30
N ASP A 12 -28.49 -13.02 5.32
CA ASP A 12 -28.01 -13.31 6.67
C ASP A 12 -27.73 -14.81 6.80
N VAL A 13 -26.46 -15.14 7.03
CA VAL A 13 -25.94 -16.51 7.07
C VAL A 13 -25.42 -16.81 8.48
N PRO A 14 -25.86 -17.89 9.13
CA PRO A 14 -25.28 -18.30 10.40
C PRO A 14 -23.82 -18.75 10.22
N GLU A 15 -22.97 -18.46 11.20
CA GLU A 15 -21.50 -18.63 11.10
C GLU A 15 -21.08 -20.06 10.77
N ASN A 16 -21.83 -21.06 11.25
CA ASN A 16 -21.55 -22.47 11.01
C ASN A 16 -21.69 -22.90 9.53
N ILE A 17 -22.29 -22.07 8.67
CA ILE A 17 -22.35 -22.32 7.22
C ILE A 17 -21.70 -21.19 6.42
N ALA A 18 -21.28 -20.09 7.05
CA ALA A 18 -20.68 -18.93 6.38
C ALA A 18 -19.44 -19.34 5.56
N GLU A 19 -18.61 -20.27 6.06
CA GLU A 19 -17.46 -20.83 5.34
C GLU A 19 -17.82 -21.40 3.96
N GLY A 20 -18.97 -22.08 3.83
CA GLY A 20 -19.42 -22.61 2.54
C GLY A 20 -19.79 -21.50 1.55
N TYR A 21 -20.32 -20.38 2.05
CA TYR A 21 -20.64 -19.21 1.23
C TYR A 21 -19.38 -18.43 0.86
N LEU A 22 -18.43 -18.27 1.79
CA LEU A 22 -17.12 -17.68 1.51
C LEU A 22 -16.36 -18.47 0.43
N ALA A 23 -16.41 -19.81 0.48
CA ALA A 23 -15.84 -20.68 -0.55
C ALA A 23 -16.52 -20.54 -1.93
N LEU A 24 -17.77 -20.06 -1.98
CA LEU A 24 -18.50 -19.74 -3.21
C LEU A 24 -18.23 -18.31 -3.70
N GLY A 25 -17.30 -17.58 -3.07
CA GLY A 25 -16.98 -16.20 -3.41
C GLY A 25 -18.00 -15.19 -2.89
N TRP A 26 -18.77 -15.54 -1.85
CA TRP A 26 -19.54 -14.54 -1.12
C TRP A 26 -18.63 -13.81 -0.15
N GLU A 27 -18.89 -12.53 0.06
CA GLU A 27 -18.06 -11.65 0.89
C GLU A 27 -18.83 -11.18 2.12
N PRO A 28 -18.19 -10.89 3.26
CA PRO A 28 -18.86 -10.22 4.38
C PRO A 28 -19.46 -8.89 3.94
N ALA A 29 -20.76 -8.71 4.15
CA ALA A 29 -21.45 -7.46 3.84
C ALA A 29 -21.15 -6.35 4.86
N ASP A 30 -20.64 -6.73 6.04
CA ASP A 30 -20.23 -5.82 7.11
C ASP A 30 -18.69 -5.77 7.09
N GLY A 31 -18.17 -4.90 6.22
CA GLY A 31 -16.83 -4.31 6.22
C GLY A 31 -15.63 -5.17 6.64
N GLU A 32 -14.88 -5.63 5.65
CA GLU A 32 -13.54 -5.06 5.41
C GLU A 32 -13.23 -5.33 3.93
N PRO A 33 -13.04 -4.32 3.06
CA PRO A 33 -12.44 -4.59 1.76
C PRO A 33 -11.06 -5.19 2.05
N ALA A 34 -10.87 -6.46 1.70
CA ALA A 34 -9.54 -7.03 1.51
C ALA A 34 -8.93 -6.43 0.25
N GLU A 35 -8.77 -5.12 0.24
CA GLU A 35 -7.71 -4.49 -0.50
C GLU A 35 -6.77 -3.99 0.58
N GLU A 36 -5.70 -4.74 0.80
CA GLU A 36 -4.45 -4.16 1.26
C GLU A 36 -4.07 -3.10 0.20
N VAL A 37 -4.70 -1.93 0.29
CA VAL A 37 -4.33 -0.78 -0.50
C VAL A 37 -3.00 -0.37 0.09
N THR A 38 -1.92 -1.01 -0.34
CA THR A 38 -0.53 -0.67 0.03
C THR A 38 0.00 0.46 -0.84
N ALA A 39 -0.75 0.84 -1.88
CA ALA A 39 -0.43 1.94 -2.77
C ALA A 39 -1.15 3.23 -2.34
N PRO A 40 -0.43 4.35 -2.20
CA PRO A 40 -1.03 5.65 -1.94
C PRO A 40 -1.98 5.99 -3.09
N SER A 41 -3.26 6.17 -2.76
CA SER A 41 -4.32 6.41 -3.75
C SER A 41 -5.19 7.59 -3.35
N LYS A 42 -5.92 8.18 -4.32
CA LYS A 42 -6.75 9.37 -4.10
C LYS A 42 -7.84 9.19 -3.02
N SER A 43 -8.13 7.94 -2.66
CA SER A 43 -9.05 7.55 -1.59
C SER A 43 -8.46 7.65 -0.18
N TRP A 44 -7.14 7.69 -0.02
CA TRP A 44 -6.49 7.85 1.29
C TRP A 44 -6.69 9.25 1.88
N LYS A 45 -6.64 9.36 3.21
CA LYS A 45 -6.61 10.66 3.90
C LYS A 45 -5.24 11.31 3.85
N VAL A 46 -5.23 12.63 4.10
CA VAL A 46 -4.00 13.42 4.23
C VAL A 46 -3.07 12.85 5.31
N ASP A 47 -3.61 12.40 6.44
CA ASP A 47 -2.82 11.76 7.50
C ASP A 47 -2.18 10.44 7.03
N GLU A 48 -2.93 9.57 6.32
CA GLU A 48 -2.40 8.30 5.81
C GLU A 48 -1.29 8.53 4.77
N LEU A 49 -1.47 9.49 3.87
CA LEU A 49 -0.44 9.87 2.89
C LEU A 49 0.83 10.42 3.57
N LYS A 50 0.68 11.22 4.64
CA LYS A 50 1.82 11.73 5.41
C LYS A 50 2.56 10.63 6.15
N SER A 51 1.82 9.69 6.75
CA SER A 51 2.43 8.50 7.38
C SER A 51 3.23 7.70 6.37
N TYR A 52 2.67 7.42 5.19
CA TYR A 52 3.38 6.71 4.14
C TYR A 52 4.63 7.45 3.67
N ALA A 53 4.53 8.76 3.46
CA ALA A 53 5.70 9.57 3.11
C ALA A 53 6.78 9.52 4.20
N ALA A 54 6.42 9.58 5.47
CA ALA A 54 7.37 9.46 6.57
C ALA A 54 7.99 8.05 6.68
N GLU A 55 7.21 7.00 6.43
CA GLU A 55 7.70 5.61 6.43
C GLU A 55 8.65 5.32 5.25
N HIS A 56 8.42 5.98 4.11
CA HIS A 56 9.22 5.84 2.90
C HIS A 56 10.30 6.94 2.74
N ASP A 57 10.51 7.78 3.76
CA ASP A 57 11.47 8.91 3.74
C ASP A 57 11.27 9.88 2.55
N ILE A 58 10.02 10.10 2.15
CA ILE A 58 9.62 10.99 1.06
C ILE A 58 9.43 12.40 1.60
N ASP A 59 10.15 13.37 1.04
CA ASP A 59 9.98 14.78 1.37
C ASP A 59 8.69 15.34 0.72
N LEU A 60 7.73 15.71 1.57
CA LEU A 60 6.49 16.37 1.16
C LEU A 60 6.66 17.89 0.95
N GLY A 61 7.82 18.47 1.30
CA GLY A 61 8.10 19.89 1.18
C GLY A 61 7.01 20.79 1.79
N SER A 62 6.41 21.66 0.97
CA SER A 62 5.29 22.53 1.35
C SER A 62 3.91 21.94 1.05
N ALA A 63 3.82 20.67 0.63
CA ALA A 63 2.56 20.03 0.28
C ALA A 63 1.66 19.92 1.52
N SER A 64 0.61 20.73 1.55
CA SER A 64 -0.38 20.74 2.64
C SER A 64 -1.74 20.21 2.20
N LYS A 65 -1.94 20.05 0.89
CA LYS A 65 -3.18 19.54 0.29
C LYS A 65 -3.03 18.07 -0.07
N LYS A 66 -4.12 17.32 0.03
CA LYS A 66 -4.16 15.90 -0.33
C LYS A 66 -3.58 15.64 -1.72
N ASP A 67 -4.00 16.42 -2.71
CA ASP A 67 -3.54 16.29 -4.09
C ASP A 67 -2.04 16.54 -4.26
N GLU A 68 -1.49 17.52 -3.52
CA GLU A 68 -0.06 17.85 -3.58
C GLU A 68 0.78 16.76 -2.89
N ILE A 69 0.30 16.23 -1.77
CA ILE A 69 0.98 15.16 -1.03
C ILE A 69 0.98 13.88 -1.86
N LEU A 70 -0.17 13.50 -2.44
CA LEU A 70 -0.26 12.33 -3.31
C LEU A 70 0.68 12.46 -4.51
N ALA A 71 0.70 13.62 -5.17
CA ALA A 71 1.58 13.87 -6.31
C ALA A 71 3.08 13.79 -5.92
N ALA A 72 3.46 14.29 -4.74
CA ALA A 72 4.84 14.17 -4.25
C ALA A 72 5.24 12.71 -4.00
N ILE A 73 4.33 11.93 -3.41
CA ILE A 73 4.53 10.50 -3.17
C ILE A 73 4.59 9.73 -4.50
N GLU A 74 3.69 10.01 -5.43
CA GLU A 74 3.67 9.43 -6.78
C GLU A 74 4.97 9.77 -7.55
N ALA A 75 5.47 11.00 -7.47
CA ALA A 75 6.72 11.40 -8.10
C ALA A 75 7.94 10.71 -7.49
N ALA A 76 7.94 10.44 -6.19
CA ALA A 76 9.03 9.73 -5.51
C ALA A 76 8.97 8.21 -5.70
N THR A 77 7.77 7.63 -5.81
CA THR A 77 7.57 6.18 -5.96
C THR A 77 7.50 5.72 -7.41
N SER A 78 7.20 6.61 -8.36
CA SER A 78 7.13 6.28 -9.78
C SER A 78 8.54 6.38 -10.36
N PRO A 79 9.21 5.26 -10.68
CA PRO A 79 10.55 5.26 -11.21
C PRO A 79 10.49 5.73 -12.67
N GLU A 80 10.56 7.03 -12.91
CA GLU A 80 10.91 7.54 -14.23
C GLU A 80 12.43 7.28 -14.40
N GLU A 81 12.74 6.26 -15.21
CA GLU A 81 14.04 5.95 -15.83
C GLU A 81 14.78 7.26 -16.19
N GLU A 82 15.92 7.63 -15.59
CA GLU A 82 17.32 7.26 -15.91
C GLU A 82 18.25 8.32 -15.24
N PRO A 83 19.60 8.20 -15.24
CA PRO A 83 20.47 7.15 -14.72
C PRO A 83 21.47 7.72 -13.65
N ALA A 84 22.19 6.81 -12.98
CA ALA A 84 23.38 7.00 -12.12
C ALA A 84 24.00 8.41 -11.96
N ASP A 85 24.16 8.87 -10.71
CA ASP A 85 25.41 9.39 -10.08
C ASP A 85 25.09 9.93 -8.66
N GLY A 86 25.66 9.56 -7.52
CA GLY A 86 26.73 8.63 -7.12
C GLY A 86 26.51 8.32 -5.63
N GLU A 87 26.80 7.13 -5.12
CA GLU A 87 28.17 6.69 -4.85
C GLU A 87 28.20 5.14 -4.71
N PRO A 88 28.88 4.40 -5.62
CA PRO A 88 29.18 3.00 -5.42
C PRO A 88 30.59 2.85 -4.80
N ALA A 89 30.73 3.07 -3.49
CA ALA A 89 31.85 2.59 -2.67
C ALA A 89 31.57 2.98 -1.22
N THR A 90 31.26 2.06 -0.29
CA THR A 90 32.33 1.35 0.42
C THR A 90 31.72 0.11 1.08
N HIS A 91 31.65 -1.00 0.33
CA HIS A 91 31.87 -2.29 0.98
C HIS A 91 33.33 -2.62 0.74
N GLU A 92 34.21 -2.02 1.54
CA GLU A 92 35.58 -2.48 1.71
C GLU A 92 35.51 -3.67 2.69
N PRO A 93 35.52 -4.95 2.26
CA PRO A 93 36.15 -5.94 3.09
C PRO A 93 37.65 -5.68 2.96
N GLN A 94 38.24 -5.24 4.06
CA GLN A 94 39.67 -5.17 4.26
C GLN A 94 40.24 -6.60 4.15
N ILE A 95 40.50 -7.11 2.96
CA ILE A 95 41.43 -8.24 2.79
C ILE A 95 42.84 -7.67 2.69
N ALA A 96 43.30 -7.20 3.85
CA ALA A 96 44.70 -6.98 4.11
C ALA A 96 45.45 -8.33 4.11
N ALA A 97 46.63 -8.30 3.51
CA ALA A 97 47.73 -9.27 3.59
C ALA A 97 47.46 -10.65 2.94
N ALA A 98 48.16 -11.07 1.89
CA ALA A 98 49.61 -11.29 1.82
C ALA A 98 50.11 -12.24 2.92
N GLU A 99 50.06 -13.55 2.64
CA GLU A 99 51.20 -14.47 2.74
C GLU A 99 50.88 -15.79 2.01
#